data_AF-A0A8A4KC87-F1
#
_entry.id   AF-A0A8A4KC87-F1
#
_cell.length_a   1.000
_cell.length_b   1.000
_cell.length_c   1.000
_cell.angle_alpha   90.00
_cell.angle_beta   90.00
_cell.angle_gamma   90.00
#
_symmetry.space_group_name_H-M   'P 1'
#
loop_
_entity.id
_entity.type
_entity.pdbx_description
1 polymer ?
#
loop_
_entity_poly.entity_id
_entity_poly.type
_entity_poly.pdbx_seq_one_letter_code
_entity_poly.pdbx_strand_id
1 'polypeptide(L)'
;MTKKKAHKPGSATIAMNKRARHEYFIEEEFEAGLSLQGWEVKSLRAGKANISDSYILLRDGEAYLFGSTFQPLAVASSHVVCDPTRSRKLLLKQRELDSLYGRVNREGYTVVALSLYWKNAWCKLKIGVARGKKEHDKRNDIKDREWQMDKARIMKNANR
;
A
#
# COMPACT_ATOMS: atom_id res chain seq x y z
N MET A 1 -22.45 -36.61 -6.35
CA MET A 1 -21.14 -36.01 -6.03
C MET A 1 -21.27 -34.48 -6.02
N THR A 2 -21.43 -33.90 -4.85
CA THR A 2 -21.61 -32.46 -4.64
C THR A 2 -20.30 -31.74 -4.99
N LYS A 3 -20.31 -30.92 -6.04
CA LYS A 3 -19.17 -30.07 -6.42
C LYS A 3 -18.80 -29.19 -5.23
N LYS A 4 -17.66 -29.46 -4.58
CA LYS A 4 -17.07 -28.56 -3.58
C LYS A 4 -16.87 -27.20 -4.25
N LYS A 5 -17.63 -26.18 -3.82
CA LYS A 5 -17.35 -24.78 -4.20
C LYS A 5 -15.94 -24.46 -3.74
N ALA A 6 -15.08 -24.08 -4.68
CA ALA A 6 -13.73 -23.62 -4.37
C ALA A 6 -13.83 -22.46 -3.36
N HIS A 7 -13.13 -22.59 -2.23
CA HIS A 7 -12.97 -21.52 -1.27
C HIS A 7 -12.27 -20.36 -1.99
N LYS A 8 -13.02 -19.30 -2.35
CA LYS A 8 -12.41 -18.06 -2.80
C LYS A 8 -11.55 -17.58 -1.63
N PRO A 9 -10.21 -17.54 -1.74
CA PRO A 9 -9.41 -16.97 -0.67
C PRO A 9 -9.94 -15.56 -0.44
N GLY A 10 -10.25 -15.23 0.82
CA GLY A 10 -10.61 -13.87 1.20
C GLY A 10 -9.62 -12.89 0.55
N SER A 11 -10.12 -11.74 0.11
CA SER A 11 -9.34 -10.78 -0.69
C SER A 11 -7.94 -10.65 -0.11
N ALA A 12 -6.91 -11.05 -0.88
CA ALA A 12 -5.53 -11.08 -0.40
C ALA A 12 -5.03 -9.69 0.04
N THR A 13 -5.73 -8.62 -0.33
CA THR A 13 -5.48 -7.25 0.06
C THR A 13 -5.80 -7.01 1.54
N ILE A 14 -4.81 -6.53 2.29
CA ILE A 14 -4.94 -6.13 3.70
C ILE A 14 -5.30 -4.66 3.80
N ALA A 15 -4.49 -3.81 3.16
CA ALA A 15 -4.65 -2.37 3.21
C ALA A 15 -4.30 -1.77 1.84
N MET A 16 -4.95 -0.68 1.50
CA MET A 16 -4.74 0.03 0.24
C MET A 16 -4.62 1.51 0.52
N ASN A 17 -3.56 2.13 0.01
CA ASN A 17 -3.38 3.57 0.07
C ASN A 17 -4.19 4.23 -1.06
N LYS A 18 -5.43 4.63 -0.73
CA LYS A 18 -6.30 5.34 -1.67
C LYS A 18 -5.81 6.76 -1.96
N ARG A 19 -5.07 7.36 -1.03
CA ARG A 19 -4.54 8.72 -1.11
C ARG A 19 -3.41 8.81 -2.13
N ALA A 20 -2.53 7.80 -2.19
CA ALA A 20 -1.40 7.76 -3.12
C ALA A 20 -1.82 7.94 -4.59
N ARG A 21 -2.88 7.27 -5.05
CA ARG A 21 -3.36 7.38 -6.44
C ARG A 21 -4.00 8.73 -6.78
N HIS A 22 -4.49 9.43 -5.77
CA HIS A 22 -5.08 10.75 -5.93
C HIS A 22 -4.01 11.84 -5.94
N GLU A 23 -3.00 11.72 -5.07
CA GLU A 23 -1.98 12.75 -4.91
C GLU A 23 -0.83 12.64 -5.91
N TYR A 24 -0.56 11.44 -6.42
CA TYR A 24 0.61 11.18 -7.27
C TYR A 24 0.24 10.45 -8.57
N PHE A 25 1.00 10.74 -9.63
CA PHE A 25 1.08 9.88 -10.81
C PHE A 25 2.08 8.77 -10.52
N ILE A 26 1.65 7.52 -10.66
CA ILE A 26 2.49 6.34 -10.45
C ILE A 26 3.04 5.91 -11.81
N GLU A 27 4.36 5.87 -11.94
CA GLU A 27 5.00 5.49 -13.20
C GLU A 27 5.36 4.00 -13.23
N GLU A 28 6.00 3.51 -12.17
CA GLU A 28 6.43 2.13 -12.06
C GLU A 28 6.10 1.55 -10.68
N GLU A 29 5.72 0.28 -10.65
CA GLU A 29 5.38 -0.46 -9.44
C GLU A 29 6.39 -1.58 -9.17
N PHE A 30 6.85 -1.70 -7.94
CA PHE A 30 7.72 -2.78 -7.47
C PHE A 30 7.05 -3.57 -6.34
N GLU A 31 7.40 -4.86 -6.22
CA GLU A 31 6.98 -5.71 -5.11
C GLU A 31 8.13 -5.83 -4.09
N ALA A 32 7.92 -5.33 -2.88
CA ALA A 32 8.85 -5.45 -1.76
C ALA A 32 8.35 -6.45 -0.71
N GLY A 33 9.26 -7.22 -0.12
CA GLY A 33 9.01 -7.90 1.15
C GLY A 33 9.10 -6.92 2.32
N LEU A 34 8.49 -7.25 3.47
CA LEU A 34 8.66 -6.48 4.71
C LEU A 34 9.31 -7.35 5.79
N SER A 35 10.22 -6.75 6.56
CA SER A 35 10.72 -7.36 7.81
C SER A 35 9.75 -7.09 8.96
N LEU A 36 8.94 -8.10 9.28
CA LEU A 36 7.87 -8.02 10.29
C LEU A 36 8.19 -8.84 11.53
N GLN A 37 7.72 -8.35 12.68
CA GLN A 37 7.70 -9.07 13.94
C GLN A 37 6.43 -9.94 14.04
N GLY A 38 6.46 -10.98 14.89
CA GLY A 38 5.35 -11.94 14.99
C GLY A 38 4.00 -11.31 15.38
N TRP A 39 4.00 -10.28 16.23
CA TRP A 39 2.76 -9.59 16.62
C TRP A 39 2.20 -8.73 15.48
N GLU A 40 3.06 -8.17 14.62
CA GLU A 40 2.65 -7.40 13.44
C GLU A 40 1.92 -8.30 12.46
N VAL A 41 2.42 -9.53 12.23
CA VAL A 41 1.75 -10.52 11.39
C VAL A 41 0.34 -10.82 11.93
N LYS A 42 0.17 -10.98 13.24
CA LYS A 42 -1.16 -11.18 13.84
C LYS A 42 -2.08 -9.98 13.61
N SER A 43 -1.57 -8.75 13.75
CA SER A 43 -2.32 -7.52 13.48
C SER A 43 -2.77 -7.41 12.02
N LEU A 44 -1.87 -7.72 11.08
CA LEU A 44 -2.17 -7.75 9.65
C LEU A 44 -3.21 -8.80 9.29
N ARG A 45 -3.18 -9.99 9.93
CA ARG A 45 -4.21 -11.02 9.75
C ARG A 45 -5.58 -10.57 10.26
N ALA A 46 -5.61 -9.76 11.32
CA ALA A 46 -6.81 -9.11 11.82
C ALA A 46 -7.23 -7.87 10.99
N GLY A 47 -6.50 -7.52 9.93
CA GLY A 47 -6.80 -6.38 9.06
C GLY A 47 -6.55 -5.01 9.69
N LYS A 48 -5.86 -4.93 10.83
CA LYS A 48 -5.63 -3.67 11.57
C LYS A 48 -4.35 -2.96 11.12
N ALA A 49 -4.28 -2.63 9.84
CA ALA A 49 -3.13 -2.00 9.22
C ALA A 49 -3.52 -0.70 8.51
N ASN A 50 -2.77 0.37 8.74
CA ASN A 50 -2.91 1.63 8.01
C ASN A 50 -1.60 2.00 7.31
N ILE A 51 -1.69 2.28 6.01
CA ILE A 51 -0.58 2.69 5.14
C ILE A 51 -0.88 4.00 4.39
N SER A 52 -1.89 4.76 4.84
CA SER A 52 -2.38 5.94 4.10
C SER A 52 -1.35 7.06 4.06
N ASP A 53 -0.69 7.31 5.18
CA ASP A 53 0.32 8.38 5.34
C ASP A 53 1.75 7.83 5.31
N SER A 54 1.93 6.60 4.84
CA SER A 54 3.24 5.97 4.83
C SER A 54 4.05 6.35 3.60
N TYR A 55 5.33 6.64 3.81
CA TYR A 55 6.31 6.95 2.78
C TYR A 55 7.53 6.05 2.91
N ILE A 56 8.30 5.94 1.82
CA ILE A 56 9.47 5.07 1.78
C ILE A 56 10.71 5.94 1.68
N LEU A 57 11.61 5.75 2.64
CA LEU A 57 12.90 6.41 2.67
C LEU A 57 13.98 5.44 2.23
N LEU A 58 14.79 5.88 1.27
CA LEU A 58 16.00 5.17 0.86
C LEU A 58 17.17 5.77 1.62
N ARG A 59 17.86 4.95 2.43
CA ARG A 59 19.00 5.37 3.23
C ARG A 59 20.05 4.27 3.27
N ASP A 60 21.31 4.63 3.07
CA ASP A 60 22.46 3.73 3.19
C ASP A 60 22.34 2.47 2.30
N GLY A 61 21.73 2.60 1.12
CA GLY A 61 21.49 1.49 0.18
C GLY A 61 20.30 0.61 0.52
N GLU A 62 19.53 0.94 1.56
CA GLU A 62 18.37 0.17 2.03
C GLU A 62 17.09 0.99 1.93
N ALA A 63 15.96 0.30 1.83
CA ALA A 63 14.63 0.91 1.80
C ALA A 63 13.89 0.67 3.11
N TYR A 64 13.28 1.72 3.67
CA TYR A 64 12.51 1.65 4.90
C TYR A 64 11.13 2.27 4.70
N LEU A 65 10.11 1.58 5.20
CA LEU A 65 8.76 2.08 5.30
C LEU A 65 8.60 2.85 6.62
N PHE A 66 8.17 4.10 6.51
CA PHE A 66 7.83 5.00 7.62
C PHE A 66 6.36 5.39 7.55
N GLY A 67 5.78 5.80 8.69
CA GLY A 67 4.40 6.29 8.75
C GLY A 67 3.33 5.22 8.58
N SER A 68 3.70 3.93 8.57
CA SER A 68 2.73 2.82 8.62
C SER A 68 2.40 2.45 10.06
N THR A 69 1.11 2.38 10.38
CA THR A 69 0.62 2.06 11.73
C THR A 69 -0.01 0.67 11.73
N PHE A 70 0.56 -0.26 12.49
CA PHE A 70 -0.01 -1.59 12.73
C PHE A 70 -0.52 -1.66 14.17
N GLN A 71 -1.83 -1.83 14.34
CA GLN A 71 -2.43 -1.75 15.67
C GLN A 71 -2.12 -3.03 16.46
N PRO A 72 -1.48 -2.94 17.64
CA PRO A 72 -1.31 -4.09 18.50
C PRO A 72 -2.67 -4.68 18.88
N LEU A 73 -2.76 -6.01 18.92
CA LEU A 73 -3.96 -6.70 19.40
C LEU A 73 -3.91 -6.83 20.92
N ALA A 74 -5.06 -6.84 21.58
CA ALA A 74 -5.14 -7.09 23.03
C ALA A 74 -4.57 -8.46 23.44
N VAL A 75 -4.50 -9.40 22.49
CA VAL A 75 -3.93 -10.74 22.64
C VAL A 75 -2.42 -10.77 22.30
N ALA A 76 -1.80 -9.62 22.06
CA ALA A 76 -0.35 -9.54 21.92
C ALA A 76 0.33 -9.86 23.26
N SER A 77 1.50 -10.50 23.21
CA SER A 77 2.23 -10.90 24.42
C SER A 77 2.67 -9.66 25.19
N SER A 78 2.40 -9.63 26.50
CA SER A 78 2.81 -8.54 27.41
C SER A 78 4.33 -8.36 27.50
N HIS A 79 5.11 -9.36 27.08
CA HIS A 79 6.57 -9.34 27.12
C HIS A 79 7.21 -8.66 25.89
N VAL A 80 6.41 -8.28 24.89
CA VAL A 80 6.91 -7.63 23.67
C VAL A 80 6.44 -6.19 23.63
N VAL A 81 7.39 -5.25 23.56
CA VAL A 81 7.09 -3.83 23.33
C VAL A 81 6.60 -3.67 21.89
N CYS A 82 5.29 -3.52 21.74
CA CYS A 82 4.64 -3.39 20.44
C CYS A 82 4.58 -1.92 20.03
N ASP A 83 5.61 -1.40 19.35
CA ASP A 83 5.56 -0.07 18.73
C ASP A 83 4.74 -0.12 17.42
N PRO A 84 3.56 0.54 17.36
CA PRO A 84 2.72 0.55 16.16
C PRO A 84 3.38 1.20 14.94
N THR A 85 4.21 2.22 15.18
CA THR A 85 4.76 3.13 14.16
C THR A 85 6.21 2.81 13.75
N ARG A 86 6.75 1.71 14.25
CA ARG A 86 8.10 1.22 13.97
C ARG A 86 8.47 1.31 12.49
N SER A 87 9.67 1.80 12.17
CA SER A 87 10.19 1.77 10.81
C SER A 87 10.46 0.32 10.37
N ARG A 88 10.02 -0.03 9.16
CA ARG A 88 10.07 -1.41 8.65
C ARG A 88 10.99 -1.48 7.45
N LYS A 89 12.06 -2.25 7.57
CA LYS A 89 12.97 -2.52 6.45
C LYS A 89 12.23 -3.27 5.34
N LEU A 90 12.38 -2.80 4.12
CA LEU A 90 11.86 -3.41 2.92
C LEU A 90 12.94 -4.28 2.28
N LEU A 91 12.49 -5.41 1.74
CA LEU A 91 13.34 -6.42 1.11
C LEU A 91 13.10 -6.39 -0.40
N LEU A 92 14.06 -5.82 -1.12
CA LEU A 92 14.10 -5.72 -2.59
C LEU A 92 15.42 -6.29 -3.10
N LYS A 93 15.52 -6.51 -4.42
CA LYS A 93 16.80 -6.87 -5.03
C LYS A 93 17.72 -5.66 -5.07
N GLN A 94 19.04 -5.88 -4.98
CA GLN A 94 20.02 -4.79 -5.04
C GLN A 94 19.85 -3.90 -6.29
N ARG A 95 19.67 -4.51 -7.47
CA ARG A 95 19.45 -3.77 -8.72
C ARG A 95 18.19 -2.88 -8.70
N GLU A 96 17.14 -3.32 -8.00
CA GLU A 96 15.90 -2.54 -7.84
C GLU A 96 16.14 -1.35 -6.90
N LEU A 97 16.87 -1.57 -5.80
CA LEU A 97 17.27 -0.50 -4.87
C LEU A 97 18.13 0.57 -5.54
N ASP A 98 19.13 0.16 -6.34
CA ASP A 98 20.01 1.08 -7.06
C ASP A 98 19.23 1.92 -8.08
N SER A 99 18.29 1.29 -8.79
CA SER A 99 17.39 1.98 -9.75
C SER A 99 16.49 3.00 -9.04
N LEU A 100 15.86 2.60 -7.92
CA LEU A 100 15.03 3.49 -7.12
C LEU A 100 15.82 4.67 -6.58
N TYR A 101 17.03 4.42 -6.06
CA TYR A 101 17.91 5.47 -5.55
C TYR A 101 18.31 6.47 -6.64
N GLY A 102 18.59 5.98 -7.86
CA GLY A 102 18.87 6.82 -9.02
C GLY A 102 17.71 7.76 -9.37
N ARG A 103 16.48 7.26 -9.40
CA ARG A 103 15.28 8.06 -9.72
C ARG A 103 14.92 9.08 -8.65
N VAL A 104 15.01 8.69 -7.39
CA VAL A 104 14.71 9.60 -6.27
C VAL A 104 15.69 10.77 -6.25
N ASN A 105 17.00 10.50 -6.41
CA ASN A 105 18.03 11.55 -6.31
C ASN A 105 18.19 12.42 -7.56
N ARG A 106 18.06 11.85 -8.77
CA ARG A 106 18.27 12.60 -10.02
C ARG A 106 17.06 13.40 -10.46
N GLU A 107 15.89 12.78 -10.37
CA GLU A 107 14.67 13.28 -11.01
C GLU A 107 13.65 13.83 -9.98
N GLY A 108 13.94 13.69 -8.69
CA GLY A 108 13.08 14.19 -7.61
C GLY A 108 11.78 13.40 -7.46
N TYR A 109 11.77 12.14 -7.88
CA TYR A 109 10.63 11.24 -7.65
C TYR A 109 10.52 10.84 -6.18
N THR A 110 9.30 10.53 -5.76
CA THR A 110 9.02 10.01 -4.42
C THR A 110 8.57 8.56 -4.50
N VAL A 111 9.00 7.73 -3.55
CA VAL A 111 8.55 6.34 -3.46
C VAL A 111 7.41 6.24 -2.44
N VAL A 112 6.25 5.76 -2.90
CA VAL A 112 5.02 5.68 -2.10
C VAL A 112 4.55 4.24 -1.95
N ALA A 113 3.95 3.93 -0.80
CA ALA A 113 3.30 2.64 -0.59
C ALA A 113 1.90 2.64 -1.23
N LEU A 114 1.59 1.64 -2.05
CA LEU A 114 0.33 1.55 -2.80
C LEU A 114 -0.65 0.58 -2.15
N SER A 115 -0.19 -0.65 -1.91
CA SER A 115 -1.03 -1.68 -1.30
C SER A 115 -0.20 -2.68 -0.53
N LEU A 116 -0.83 -3.26 0.48
CA LEU A 116 -0.27 -4.30 1.33
C LEU A 116 -1.17 -5.53 1.18
N TYR A 117 -0.59 -6.65 0.78
CA TYR A 117 -1.32 -7.86 0.41
C TYR A 117 -0.58 -9.13 0.80
N TRP A 118 -1.33 -10.22 0.92
CA TRP A 118 -0.80 -11.55 1.12
C TRP A 118 -0.44 -12.20 -0.21
N LYS A 119 0.80 -12.65 -0.32
CA LYS A 119 1.26 -13.53 -1.38
C LYS A 119 1.69 -14.85 -0.74
N ASN A 120 0.85 -15.87 -0.90
CA ASN A 120 0.99 -17.14 -0.19
C ASN A 120 1.00 -16.90 1.34
N ALA A 121 2.08 -17.29 2.03
CA ALA A 121 2.23 -17.08 3.46
C ALA A 121 2.75 -15.67 3.83
N TRP A 122 3.36 -14.95 2.89
CA TRP A 122 4.12 -13.74 3.16
C TRP A 122 3.32 -12.48 2.88
N CYS A 123 3.55 -11.44 3.69
CA CYS A 123 3.06 -10.10 3.41
C CYS A 123 3.99 -9.41 2.41
N LYS A 124 3.40 -8.82 1.37
CA LYS A 124 4.09 -8.03 0.36
C LYS A 124 3.56 -6.61 0.37
N LEU A 125 4.47 -5.66 0.18
CA LEU A 125 4.17 -4.26 -0.05
C LEU A 125 4.38 -3.97 -1.53
N LYS A 126 3.36 -3.45 -2.20
CA LYS A 126 3.51 -2.83 -3.50
C LYS A 126 3.94 -1.39 -3.29
N ILE A 127 5.09 -1.02 -3.86
CA ILE A 127 5.64 0.33 -3.82
C ILE A 127 5.59 0.93 -5.22
N GLY A 128 5.40 2.23 -5.32
CA GLY A 128 5.35 2.95 -6.60
C GLY A 128 6.35 4.09 -6.62
N VAL A 129 7.07 4.23 -7.73
CA VAL A 129 7.78 5.47 -8.04
C VAL A 129 6.76 6.45 -8.56
N ALA A 130 6.67 7.61 -7.91
CA ALA A 130 5.56 8.50 -8.12
C ALA A 130 5.98 9.97 -8.18
N ARG A 131 5.29 10.72 -9.03
CA ARG A 131 5.43 12.17 -9.20
C ARG A 131 4.22 12.87 -8.62
N GLY A 132 4.43 13.95 -7.87
CA GLY A 132 3.33 14.73 -7.32
C GLY A 132 2.45 15.33 -8.43
N LYS A 133 1.13 15.17 -8.32
CA LYS A 133 0.18 15.83 -9.23
C LYS A 133 0.10 17.33 -8.92
N LYS A 134 -0.06 18.16 -9.96
CA LYS A 134 -0.33 19.58 -9.77
C LYS A 134 -1.78 19.78 -9.31
N GLU A 135 -2.09 20.92 -8.71
CA GLU A 135 -3.46 21.19 -8.24
C GLU A 135 -4.50 21.13 -9.36
N HIS A 136 -4.14 21.62 -10.57
CA HIS A 136 -5.03 21.56 -11.72
C HIS A 136 -5.41 20.12 -12.07
N ASP A 137 -4.41 19.23 -12.11
CA ASP A 137 -4.62 17.80 -12.39
C ASP A 137 -5.52 17.16 -11.34
N LYS A 138 -5.31 17.47 -10.05
CA LYS A 138 -6.15 16.98 -8.96
C LYS A 138 -7.61 17.43 -9.11
N ARG A 139 -7.84 18.69 -9.51
CA ARG A 139 -9.20 19.21 -9.74
C ARG A 139 -9.89 18.50 -10.90
N ASN A 140 -9.16 18.20 -11.98
CA ASN A 140 -9.70 17.47 -13.12
C ASN A 140 -10.06 16.03 -12.73
N ASP A 141 -9.18 15.33 -12.01
CA ASP A 141 -9.45 13.96 -11.51
C ASP A 141 -10.70 13.89 -10.63
N ILE A 142 -10.93 14.91 -9.79
CA ILE A 142 -12.12 14.99 -8.93
C ILE A 142 -13.38 15.17 -9.80
N LYS A 143 -13.35 16.12 -10.74
CA LYS A 143 -14.48 16.37 -11.66
C LYS A 143 -14.84 15.13 -12.47
N ASP A 144 -13.84 14.45 -13.03
CA ASP A 144 -14.06 13.24 -13.82
C ASP A 144 -14.66 12.13 -12.97
N ARG A 145 -14.19 11.98 -11.72
CA ARG A 145 -14.73 10.99 -10.78
C ARG A 145 -16.19 11.27 -10.42
N GLU A 146 -16.52 12.52 -10.15
CA GLU A 146 -17.90 12.96 -9.85
C GLU A 146 -18.80 12.69 -11.05
N TRP A 147 -18.37 13.07 -12.25
CA TRP A 147 -19.10 12.83 -13.48
C TRP A 147 -19.37 11.35 -13.75
N GLN A 148 -18.38 10.47 -13.52
CA GLN A 148 -18.57 9.02 -13.66
C GLN A 148 -19.59 8.47 -12.66
N MET A 149 -19.60 8.97 -11.42
CA MET A 149 -20.59 8.57 -10.42
C MET A 149 -22.00 9.00 -10.80
N ASP A 150 -22.17 10.22 -11.31
CA ASP A 150 -23.48 10.72 -11.73
C ASP A 150 -23.99 10.01 -12.99
N LYS A 151 -23.12 9.77 -13.97
CA LYS A 151 -23.46 8.95 -15.14
C LYS A 151 -23.95 7.55 -14.73
N ALA A 152 -23.26 6.92 -13.78
CA ALA A 152 -23.65 5.60 -13.28
C ALA A 152 -25.00 5.62 -12.53
N ARG A 153 -25.32 6.72 -11.84
CA ARG A 153 -26.64 6.90 -11.19
C ARG A 153 -27.75 7.09 -12.22
N ILE A 154 -27.54 7.94 -13.24
CA ILE A 154 -28.51 8.18 -14.31
C ILE A 154 -28.83 6.87 -15.05
N MET A 155 -27.80 6.10 -15.44
CA MET A 155 -28.00 4.81 -16.12
C MET A 155 -28.77 3.79 -15.26
N LYS A 156 -28.55 3.75 -13.94
CA LYS A 156 -29.29 2.86 -13.04
C LYS A 156 -30.75 3.27 -12.87
N ASN A 157 -31.02 4.58 -12.80
CA ASN A 157 -32.38 5.10 -12.66
C ASN A 157 -33.19 4.97 -13.95
N ALA A 158 -32.55 5.03 -15.12
CA ALA A 158 -33.21 4.84 -16.42
C ALA A 158 -33.64 3.38 -16.69
N ASN A 159 -33.00 2.40 -16.04
CA ASN A 159 -33.32 0.98 -16.15
C ASN A 159 -34.35 0.49 -15.11
N ARG A 160 -34.99 1.40 -14.38
CA ARG A 160 -35.95 1.11 -13.31
C ARG A 160 -37.32 1.66 -13.67
#